data_AF-A0A1B0C8S3-F1
#
_entry.id   AF-A0A1B0C8S3-F1
#
_cell.length_a   1.000
_cell.length_b   1.000
_cell.length_c   1.000
_cell.angle_alpha   90.00
_cell.angle_beta   90.00
_cell.angle_gamma   90.00
#
_symmetry.space_group_name_H-M   'P 1'
#
loop_
_entity.id
_entity.type
_entity.pdbx_description
1 polymer ?
#
loop_
_entity_poly.entity_id
_entity_poly.type
_entity_poly.pdbx_seq_one_letter_code
_entity_poly.pdbx_strand_id
1 'polypeptide(L)'
;MFSVKKNLDDIRKPGDESHRRTREDLTTMDKLHMALTELCFAINYCPTVNVWEYAFAPREYLCQHLENRFSRALVGMVMYNPDTMEIAKPSELLASVHAYMNVLQTVENYVHIDITRVFNNCLLQQTQANDSHGEKTVATLYNTWYSDVLLRRVSGGNIVFSVNQRAFVSITPEGCIPFNPEEFSDINELRALAELIGPYGIKLLNETLMWHIANQVQELKRMVLMNKETLSTLRTSFDKPEVMKEQFKRLQQVDNVLQRMTIIGVILSFRHEALLDTLGQRIPFLVSSVKDFQEHLPGGDPIKVVAEMASAAGLPCKVDPTLASALRSQKPEVDDGEHLIACLLMVFVAVSIPKLARNENPFIALPSRPMPTTPTAWHWP
;
A
#
# COMPACT_ATOMS: atom_id res chain seq x y z
N MET A 1 9.51 -45.86 24.91
CA MET A 1 8.19 -45.20 24.98
C MET A 1 8.26 -44.12 26.07
N PHE A 2 8.76 -42.93 25.73
CA PHE A 2 8.74 -41.77 26.63
C PHE A 2 8.04 -40.63 25.90
N SER A 3 6.78 -40.43 26.24
CA SER A 3 5.95 -39.34 25.74
C SER A 3 6.35 -38.06 26.48
N VAL A 4 7.00 -37.13 25.79
CA VAL A 4 7.16 -35.76 26.28
C VAL A 4 5.80 -35.08 26.20
N LYS A 5 5.01 -35.14 27.28
CA LYS A 5 3.89 -34.21 27.48
C LYS A 5 4.50 -32.83 27.71
N LYS A 6 4.54 -31.99 26.68
CA LYS A 6 4.66 -30.53 26.87
C LYS A 6 3.47 -30.11 27.74
N ASN A 7 3.73 -29.59 28.95
CA ASN A 7 2.71 -28.98 29.80
C ASN A 7 2.00 -27.89 29.00
N LEU A 8 0.72 -28.10 28.74
CA LEU A 8 -0.21 -27.13 28.14
C LEU A 8 -0.69 -26.07 29.17
N ASP A 9 -0.21 -26.15 30.41
CA ASP A 9 -0.72 -25.40 31.57
C ASP A 9 -0.18 -23.98 31.75
N ASP A 10 0.67 -23.47 30.85
CA ASP A 10 1.25 -22.12 30.96
C ASP A 10 0.96 -21.23 29.74
N ILE A 11 -0.16 -21.48 29.05
CA ILE A 11 -0.70 -20.51 28.08
C ILE A 11 -1.40 -19.41 28.88
N ARG A 12 -0.62 -18.41 29.32
CA ARG A 12 -1.16 -17.17 29.91
C ARG A 12 -2.03 -16.48 28.87
N LYS A 13 -3.27 -16.18 29.23
CA LYS A 13 -4.20 -15.46 28.36
C LYS A 13 -3.98 -13.96 28.52
N PRO A 14 -4.18 -13.15 27.45
CA PRO A 14 -4.18 -11.70 27.58
C PRO A 14 -5.14 -11.26 28.69
N GLY A 15 -4.65 -10.45 29.61
CA GLY A 15 -5.37 -10.00 30.81
C GLY A 15 -4.91 -10.67 32.10
N ASP A 16 -4.25 -11.84 32.04
CA ASP A 16 -3.70 -12.50 33.23
C ASP A 16 -2.59 -11.66 33.87
N GLU A 17 -1.82 -10.93 33.07
CA GLU A 17 -0.78 -10.01 33.57
C GLU A 17 -1.36 -8.82 34.34
N SER A 18 -2.64 -8.51 34.12
CA SER A 18 -3.36 -7.42 34.78
C SER A 18 -4.06 -7.88 36.06
N HIS A 19 -4.21 -9.19 36.28
CA HIS A 19 -4.85 -9.73 37.49
C HIS A 19 -3.90 -9.67 38.69
N ARG A 20 -3.93 -8.55 39.41
CA ARG A 20 -3.12 -8.33 40.60
C ARG A 20 -3.71 -9.04 41.82
N ARG A 21 -2.89 -9.90 42.45
CA ARG A 21 -3.23 -10.56 43.73
C ARG A 21 -2.80 -9.74 44.96
N THR A 22 -1.61 -9.17 44.92
CA THR A 22 -1.02 -8.37 46.02
C THR A 22 -0.31 -7.15 45.47
N ARG A 23 -0.25 -6.04 46.23
CA ARG A 23 0.47 -4.80 45.84
C ARG A 23 1.95 -4.78 46.23
N GLU A 24 2.39 -5.78 46.99
CA GLU A 24 3.79 -5.95 47.42
C GLU A 24 4.67 -6.42 46.25
N ASP A 25 4.11 -7.23 45.35
CA ASP A 25 4.78 -7.73 44.15
C ASP A 25 4.72 -6.67 43.03
N LEU A 26 5.70 -5.76 43.03
CA LEU A 26 5.81 -4.72 42.00
C LEU A 26 6.30 -5.30 40.68
N THR A 27 5.45 -5.25 39.67
CA THR A 27 5.82 -5.59 38.29
C THR A 27 6.75 -4.53 37.69
N THR A 28 7.40 -4.84 36.56
CA THR A 28 8.19 -3.85 35.82
C THR A 28 7.32 -2.65 35.40
N MET A 29 6.07 -2.90 35.00
CA MET A 29 5.13 -1.84 34.63
C MET A 29 4.80 -0.94 35.83
N ASP A 30 4.66 -1.49 37.04
CA ASP A 30 4.44 -0.69 38.24
C ASP A 30 5.61 0.27 38.50
N LYS A 31 6.85 -0.24 38.42
CA LYS A 31 8.05 0.56 38.65
C LYS A 31 8.18 1.69 37.62
N LEU A 32 7.94 1.38 36.35
CA LEU A 32 7.95 2.38 35.28
C LEU A 32 6.86 3.42 35.46
N HIS A 33 5.64 3.00 35.82
CA HIS A 33 4.53 3.91 36.04
C HIS A 33 4.77 4.82 37.26
N MET A 34 5.23 4.28 38.39
CA MET A 34 5.59 5.07 39.57
C MET A 34 6.65 6.14 39.24
N ALA A 35 7.76 5.73 38.61
CA ALA A 35 8.83 6.66 38.22
C ALA A 35 8.34 7.74 37.25
N LEU A 36 7.48 7.38 36.29
CA LEU A 36 6.86 8.34 35.38
C LEU A 36 6.02 9.36 36.13
N THR A 37 5.15 8.92 37.05
CA THR A 37 4.28 9.83 37.80
C THR A 37 5.05 10.79 38.70
N GLU A 38 6.10 10.31 39.39
CA GLU A 38 6.95 11.15 40.24
C GLU A 38 7.70 12.20 39.42
N LEU A 39 8.25 11.82 38.27
CA LEU A 39 8.96 12.75 37.39
C LEU A 39 8.00 13.75 36.74
N CYS A 40 6.84 13.31 36.27
CA CYS A 40 5.82 14.20 35.71
C CYS A 40 5.34 15.22 36.74
N PHE A 41 5.18 14.82 38.01
CA PHE A 41 4.87 15.75 39.09
C PHE A 41 5.94 16.84 39.23
N ALA A 42 7.22 16.47 39.23
CA ALA A 42 8.33 17.43 39.29
C ALA A 42 8.38 18.38 38.07
N ILE A 43 8.14 17.86 36.87
CA ILE A 43 8.12 18.66 35.63
C ILE A 43 6.95 19.64 35.63
N ASN A 44 5.78 19.22 36.13
CA ASN A 44 4.57 20.05 36.16
C ASN A 44 4.50 20.98 37.39
N TYR A 45 5.42 20.84 38.36
CA TYR A 45 5.39 21.59 39.62
C TYR A 45 5.49 23.11 39.41
N CYS A 46 6.34 23.56 38.47
CA CYS A 46 6.50 24.97 38.17
C CYS A 46 6.38 25.23 36.66
N PRO A 47 5.52 26.15 36.21
CA PRO A 47 5.36 26.44 34.79
C PRO A 47 6.59 27.09 34.15
N THR A 48 7.35 27.87 34.92
CA THR A 48 8.54 28.60 34.46
C THR A 48 9.58 28.69 35.57
N VAL A 49 10.83 28.32 35.28
CA VAL A 49 11.98 28.47 36.17
C VAL A 49 12.85 29.60 35.63
N ASN A 50 13.00 30.68 36.40
CA ASN A 50 13.84 31.81 35.99
C ASN A 50 15.25 31.63 36.55
N VAL A 51 16.24 31.62 35.67
CA VAL A 51 17.67 31.59 36.04
C VAL A 51 18.34 32.77 35.37
N TRP A 52 18.69 33.78 36.18
CA TRP A 52 19.12 35.10 35.71
C TRP A 52 18.06 35.74 34.79
N GLU A 53 18.44 36.18 33.60
CA GLU A 53 17.56 36.83 32.60
C GLU A 53 16.83 35.82 31.70
N TYR A 54 16.96 34.52 31.97
CA TYR A 54 16.38 33.46 31.14
C TYR A 54 15.21 32.77 31.87
N ALA A 55 14.09 32.62 31.15
CA ALA A 55 12.92 31.88 31.61
C ALA A 55 12.89 30.51 30.93
N PHE A 56 12.96 29.45 31.73
CA PHE A 56 12.91 28.05 31.28
C PHE A 56 11.51 27.49 31.51
N ALA A 57 10.93 26.82 30.52
CA ALA A 57 9.63 26.17 30.65
C ALA A 57 9.81 24.63 30.63
N PRO A 58 9.83 23.93 31.79
CA PRO A 58 10.12 22.50 31.87
C PRO A 58 9.24 21.62 30.97
N ARG A 59 7.94 21.96 30.88
CA ARG A 59 6.97 21.24 30.02
C ARG A 59 7.35 21.24 28.53
N GLU A 60 7.97 22.31 28.04
CA GLU A 60 8.35 22.42 26.62
C GLU A 60 9.50 21.46 26.30
N TYR A 61 10.44 21.27 27.23
CA TYR A 61 11.50 20.26 27.10
C TYR A 61 10.90 18.85 26.99
N LEU A 62 9.94 18.51 27.85
CA LEU A 62 9.25 17.23 27.76
C LEU A 62 8.53 17.08 26.41
N CYS A 63 7.76 18.09 26.00
CA CYS A 63 7.05 18.09 24.71
C CYS A 63 7.99 17.84 23.53
N GLN A 64 9.11 18.56 23.47
CA GLN A 64 10.12 18.41 22.42
C GLN A 64 10.76 17.00 22.43
N HIS A 65 11.03 16.45 23.62
CA HIS A 65 11.58 15.10 23.75
C HIS A 65 10.58 14.02 23.34
N LEU A 66 9.30 14.18 23.68
CA LEU A 66 8.24 13.26 23.26
C LEU A 66 8.08 13.25 21.74
N GLU A 67 8.07 14.43 21.10
CA GLU A 67 7.99 14.56 19.64
C GLU A 67 9.17 13.85 18.95
N ASN A 68 10.40 14.17 19.37
CA ASN A 68 11.61 13.54 18.83
C ASN A 68 11.62 12.02 19.05
N ARG A 69 11.21 11.56 20.24
CA ARG A 69 11.21 10.14 20.58
C ARG A 69 10.13 9.40 19.79
N PHE A 70 8.96 10.01 19.58
CA PHE A 70 7.86 9.42 18.83
C PHE A 70 8.18 9.33 17.35
N SER A 71 8.70 10.39 16.71
CA SER A 71 9.14 10.34 15.31
C SER A 71 10.18 9.23 15.06
N ARG A 72 11.18 9.09 15.94
CA ARG A 72 12.15 7.98 15.85
C ARG A 72 11.53 6.62 16.11
N ALA A 73 10.56 6.53 17.03
CA ALA A 73 9.84 5.29 17.30
C ALA A 73 9.07 4.84 16.07
N LEU A 74 8.34 5.75 15.41
CA LEU A 74 7.52 5.46 14.23
C LEU A 74 8.35 4.79 13.14
N VAL A 75 9.48 5.40 12.77
CA VAL A 75 10.39 4.83 11.76
C VAL A 75 11.05 3.54 12.25
N GLY A 76 11.46 3.48 13.52
CA GLY A 76 12.06 2.27 14.11
C GLY A 76 11.11 1.07 14.12
N MET A 77 9.81 1.29 14.36
CA MET A 77 8.79 0.24 14.37
C MET A 77 8.46 -0.29 12.96
N VAL A 78 8.82 0.43 11.88
CA VAL A 78 8.70 -0.09 10.51
C VAL A 78 9.62 -1.29 10.29
N MET A 79 10.71 -1.41 11.08
CA MET A 79 11.67 -2.53 11.02
C MET A 79 12.20 -2.78 9.60
N TYR A 80 12.33 -1.73 8.78
CA TYR A 80 12.80 -1.87 7.41
C TYR A 80 14.28 -2.21 7.37
N ASN A 81 14.61 -3.36 6.78
CA ASN A 81 16.00 -3.78 6.55
C ASN A 81 16.28 -3.88 5.05
N PRO A 82 17.17 -3.03 4.50
CA PRO A 82 17.48 -3.03 3.07
C PRO A 82 18.22 -4.30 2.61
N ASP A 83 18.96 -4.96 3.50
CA ASP A 83 19.75 -6.15 3.15
C ASP A 83 18.87 -7.40 3.04
N THR A 84 17.91 -7.55 3.95
CA THR A 84 16.96 -8.69 3.95
C THR A 84 15.68 -8.39 3.19
N MET A 85 15.43 -7.13 2.82
CA MET A 85 14.18 -6.64 2.23
C MET A 85 12.94 -6.91 3.12
N GLU A 86 13.14 -6.94 4.43
CA GLU A 86 12.08 -7.14 5.41
C GLU A 86 11.48 -5.80 5.84
N ILE A 87 10.18 -5.81 6.11
CA ILE A 87 9.42 -4.67 6.65
C ILE A 87 8.29 -5.21 7.53
N ALA A 88 7.92 -4.45 8.58
CA ALA A 88 6.76 -4.77 9.40
C ALA A 88 5.46 -4.70 8.58
N LYS A 89 4.49 -5.56 8.90
CA LYS A 89 3.16 -5.49 8.27
C LYS A 89 2.47 -4.18 8.65
N PRO A 90 1.76 -3.53 7.72
CA PRO A 90 1.01 -2.31 8.02
C PRO A 90 0.08 -2.43 9.25
N SER A 91 -0.64 -3.54 9.41
CA SER A 91 -1.55 -3.77 10.54
C SER A 91 -0.81 -3.89 11.89
N GLU A 92 0.32 -4.59 11.92
CA GLU A 92 1.18 -4.75 13.10
C GLU A 92 1.80 -3.41 13.51
N LEU A 93 2.26 -2.63 12.52
CA LEU A 93 2.76 -1.28 12.76
C LEU A 93 1.64 -0.38 13.29
N LEU A 94 0.47 -0.38 12.67
CA LEU A 94 -0.67 0.44 13.12
C LEU A 94 -1.10 0.10 14.54
N ALA A 95 -1.16 -1.19 14.90
CA ALA A 95 -1.45 -1.61 16.27
C ALA A 95 -0.39 -1.09 17.26
N SER A 96 0.88 -1.12 16.88
CA SER A 96 2.00 -0.60 17.69
C SER A 96 1.93 0.92 17.84
N VAL A 97 1.57 1.65 16.77
CA VAL A 97 1.37 3.10 16.79
C VAL A 97 0.21 3.46 17.71
N HIS A 98 -0.93 2.78 17.61
CA HIS A 98 -2.07 2.98 18.51
C HIS A 98 -1.72 2.72 19.98
N ALA A 99 -0.97 1.65 20.26
CA ALA A 99 -0.50 1.39 21.62
C ALA A 99 0.40 2.52 22.14
N TYR A 100 1.30 3.03 21.31
CA TYR A 100 2.19 4.15 21.65
C TYR A 100 1.41 5.45 21.90
N MET A 101 0.44 5.75 21.02
CA MET A 101 -0.44 6.91 21.15
C MET A 101 -1.27 6.85 22.44
N ASN A 102 -1.84 5.68 22.77
CA ASN A 102 -2.60 5.50 24.00
C ASN A 102 -1.74 5.82 25.24
N VAL A 103 -0.49 5.36 25.29
CA VAL A 103 0.43 5.68 26.40
C VAL A 103 0.76 7.17 26.43
N LEU A 104 1.09 7.79 25.28
CA LEU A 104 1.36 9.23 25.22
C LEU A 104 0.17 10.08 25.66
N GLN A 105 -1.05 9.68 25.30
CA GLN A 105 -2.27 10.38 25.72
C GLN A 105 -2.48 10.31 27.24
N THR A 106 -2.05 9.24 27.92
CA THR A 106 -2.09 9.21 29.39
C THR A 106 -1.17 10.22 30.05
N VAL A 107 -0.11 10.70 29.37
CA VAL A 107 0.83 11.70 29.91
C VAL A 107 0.14 13.03 30.18
N GLU A 108 -0.90 13.35 29.39
CA GLU A 108 -1.73 14.56 29.54
C GLU A 108 -2.42 14.62 30.92
N ASN A 109 -2.67 13.47 31.56
CA ASN A 109 -3.23 13.41 32.92
C ASN A 109 -2.24 13.88 34.00
N TYR A 110 -0.95 13.89 33.71
CA TYR A 110 0.10 14.21 34.70
C TYR A 110 0.78 15.55 34.44
N VAL A 111 0.89 15.97 33.17
CA VAL A 111 1.52 17.23 32.76
C VAL A 111 0.59 17.96 31.80
N HIS A 112 0.42 19.26 31.99
CA HIS A 112 -0.38 20.09 31.08
C HIS A 112 0.35 20.34 29.76
N ILE A 113 0.35 19.34 28.88
CA ILE A 113 0.94 19.38 27.54
C ILE A 113 -0.11 19.00 26.50
N ASP A 114 -0.05 19.66 25.34
CA ASP A 114 -0.89 19.33 24.20
C ASP A 114 -0.29 18.16 23.41
N ILE A 115 -0.69 16.95 23.78
CA ILE A 115 -0.28 15.71 23.08
C ILE A 115 -0.88 15.65 21.66
N THR A 116 -2.04 16.26 21.43
CA THR A 116 -2.66 16.30 20.10
C THR A 116 -1.76 17.04 19.11
N ARG A 117 -1.13 18.15 19.54
CA ARG A 117 -0.11 18.83 18.73
C ARG A 117 1.08 17.94 18.39
N VAL A 118 1.57 17.16 19.36
CA VAL A 118 2.68 16.21 19.14
C VAL A 118 2.30 15.15 18.10
N PHE A 119 1.08 14.59 18.18
CA PHE A 119 0.60 13.63 17.19
C PHE A 119 0.48 14.25 15.80
N ASN A 120 -0.11 15.44 15.70
CA ASN A 120 -0.27 16.13 14.42
C ASN A 120 1.08 16.40 13.75
N ASN A 121 2.07 16.88 14.50
CA ASN A 121 3.40 17.14 13.95
C ASN A 121 4.09 15.84 13.49
N CYS A 122 4.16 14.83 14.37
CA CYS A 122 4.87 13.59 14.06
C CYS A 122 4.19 12.80 12.93
N LEU A 123 2.90 12.52 13.06
CA LEU A 123 2.18 11.65 12.11
C LEU A 123 2.05 12.31 10.74
N LEU A 124 1.77 13.61 10.67
CA LEU A 124 1.65 14.31 9.39
C LEU A 124 2.99 14.29 8.63
N GLN A 125 4.12 14.49 9.31
CA GLN A 125 5.43 14.41 8.67
C GLN A 125 5.68 13.00 8.09
N GLN A 126 5.24 11.93 8.77
CA GLN A 126 5.44 10.57 8.27
C GLN A 126 4.65 10.24 6.99
N THR A 127 3.69 11.09 6.60
CA THR A 127 2.95 10.96 5.34
C THR A 127 3.69 11.53 4.12
N GLN A 128 4.73 12.33 4.34
CA GLN A 128 5.53 12.98 3.30
C GLN A 128 6.67 12.09 2.83
N ALA A 129 7.39 12.45 1.77
CA ALA A 129 8.54 11.68 1.31
C ALA A 129 9.73 11.74 2.30
N ASN A 130 9.96 12.91 2.87
CA ASN A 130 11.01 13.18 3.86
C ASN A 130 10.39 13.94 5.04
N ASP A 131 10.94 13.71 6.23
CA ASP A 131 10.56 14.47 7.42
C ASP A 131 11.21 15.88 7.43
N SER A 132 10.95 16.67 8.48
CA SER A 132 11.52 18.02 8.61
C SER A 132 13.06 18.05 8.72
N HIS A 133 13.70 16.90 8.98
CA HIS A 133 15.14 16.76 9.09
C HIS A 133 15.76 16.15 7.81
N GLY A 134 14.94 15.84 6.81
CA GLY A 134 15.38 15.20 5.56
C GLY A 134 15.46 13.68 5.62
N GLU A 135 15.06 13.06 6.72
CA GLU A 135 15.11 11.61 6.91
C GLU A 135 13.94 10.91 6.22
N LYS A 136 14.12 9.62 5.92
CA LYS A 136 13.08 8.81 5.27
C LYS A 136 11.93 8.54 6.24
N THR A 137 10.71 8.72 5.74
CA THR A 137 9.47 8.52 6.47
C THR A 137 8.91 7.11 6.31
N VAL A 138 7.90 6.77 7.11
CA VAL A 138 7.09 5.56 6.96
C VAL A 138 6.53 5.44 5.52
N ALA A 139 6.00 6.53 4.96
CA ALA A 139 5.47 6.53 3.58
C ALA A 139 6.52 6.14 2.54
N THR A 140 7.73 6.70 2.63
CA THR A 140 8.81 6.38 1.68
C THR A 140 9.33 4.95 1.84
N LEU A 141 9.41 4.44 3.07
CA LEU A 141 9.86 3.06 3.33
C LEU A 141 8.89 2.04 2.73
N TYR A 142 7.59 2.18 2.99
CA TYR A 142 6.58 1.31 2.38
C TYR A 142 6.53 1.49 0.86
N ASN A 143 6.60 2.73 0.35
CA ASN A 143 6.63 2.97 -1.10
C ASN A 143 7.80 2.23 -1.77
N THR A 144 8.99 2.31 -1.17
CA THR A 144 10.18 1.60 -1.66
C THR A 144 9.98 0.09 -1.62
N TRP A 145 9.44 -0.44 -0.52
CA TRP A 145 9.21 -1.87 -0.37
C TRP A 145 8.18 -2.41 -1.37
N TYR A 146 7.00 -1.77 -1.51
CA TYR A 146 6.00 -2.18 -2.50
C TYR A 146 6.54 -2.10 -3.93
N SER A 147 7.29 -1.05 -4.27
CA SER A 147 7.92 -0.88 -5.59
C SER A 147 8.97 -1.97 -5.87
N ASP A 148 9.99 -2.07 -5.02
CA ASP A 148 11.23 -2.77 -5.35
C ASP A 148 11.21 -4.23 -4.93
N VAL A 149 10.37 -4.58 -3.95
CA VAL A 149 10.30 -5.93 -3.38
C VAL A 149 9.07 -6.66 -3.92
N LEU A 150 7.87 -6.08 -3.77
CA LEU A 150 6.62 -6.73 -4.17
C LEU A 150 6.41 -6.66 -5.69
N LEU A 151 6.37 -5.48 -6.29
CA LEU A 151 6.05 -5.33 -7.72
C LEU A 151 7.14 -5.85 -8.65
N ARG A 152 8.40 -5.84 -8.21
CA ARG A 152 9.49 -6.50 -8.95
C ARG A 152 9.25 -8.00 -9.08
N ARG A 153 8.75 -8.67 -8.03
CA ARG A 153 8.41 -10.09 -8.03
C ARG A 153 7.14 -10.40 -8.81
N VAL A 154 6.16 -9.48 -8.80
CA VAL A 154 4.99 -9.52 -9.70
C VAL A 154 5.45 -9.46 -11.17
N SER A 155 6.35 -8.54 -11.50
CA SER A 155 6.91 -8.41 -12.86
C SER A 155 7.72 -9.64 -13.28
N GLY A 156 8.38 -10.29 -12.32
CA GLY A 156 9.06 -11.57 -12.51
C GLY A 156 8.14 -12.78 -12.67
N GLY A 157 6.82 -12.62 -12.52
CA GLY A 157 5.84 -13.70 -12.67
C GLY A 157 5.73 -14.63 -11.46
N ASN A 158 6.26 -14.26 -10.29
CA ASN A 158 6.20 -15.09 -9.09
C ASN A 158 4.93 -14.85 -8.25
N ILE A 159 4.29 -13.69 -8.47
CA ILE A 159 3.14 -13.20 -7.70
C ILE A 159 2.07 -12.76 -8.69
N VAL A 160 0.82 -13.13 -8.43
CA VAL A 160 -0.35 -12.76 -9.23
C VAL A 160 -1.40 -12.09 -8.36
N PHE A 161 -2.26 -11.28 -8.97
CA PHE A 161 -3.38 -10.66 -8.27
C PHE A 161 -4.61 -11.58 -8.34
N SER A 162 -5.18 -11.94 -7.19
CA SER A 162 -6.39 -12.74 -7.08
C SER A 162 -7.58 -11.84 -6.83
N VAL A 163 -8.49 -11.74 -7.80
CA VAL A 163 -9.74 -10.95 -7.67
C VAL A 163 -10.63 -11.50 -6.55
N ASN A 164 -10.65 -12.81 -6.35
CA ASN A 164 -11.47 -13.47 -5.32
C ASN A 164 -11.01 -13.13 -3.90
N GLN A 165 -9.69 -13.02 -3.70
CA GLN A 165 -9.12 -12.66 -2.40
C GLN A 165 -8.89 -11.14 -2.26
N ARG A 166 -9.01 -10.38 -3.37
CA ARG A 166 -8.66 -8.95 -3.46
C ARG A 166 -7.24 -8.67 -2.93
N ALA A 167 -6.31 -9.58 -3.22
CA ALA A 167 -4.95 -9.57 -2.69
C ALA A 167 -3.94 -10.17 -3.69
N PHE A 168 -2.66 -9.92 -3.46
CA PHE A 168 -1.57 -10.60 -4.16
C PHE A 168 -1.27 -11.95 -3.55
N VAL A 169 -1.13 -12.96 -4.42
CA VAL A 169 -0.92 -14.36 -4.05
C VAL A 169 0.34 -14.87 -4.72
N SER A 170 1.13 -15.66 -3.99
CA SER A 170 2.29 -16.33 -4.58
C SER A 170 1.84 -17.55 -5.39
N ILE A 171 2.42 -17.72 -6.58
CA ILE A 171 2.21 -18.93 -7.41
C ILE A 171 3.45 -19.82 -7.47
N THR A 172 4.56 -19.37 -6.87
CA THR A 172 5.78 -20.17 -6.72
C THR A 172 5.68 -21.08 -5.50
N PRO A 173 6.36 -22.25 -5.50
CA PRO A 173 6.43 -23.11 -4.33
C PRO A 173 6.87 -22.36 -3.06
N GLU A 174 6.32 -22.77 -1.91
CA GLU A 174 6.61 -22.19 -0.60
C GLU A 174 8.14 -22.12 -0.35
N GLY A 175 8.62 -20.96 0.10
CA GLY A 175 10.04 -20.72 0.40
C GLY A 175 10.88 -20.10 -0.74
N CYS A 176 10.36 -19.97 -1.96
CA CYS A 176 11.08 -19.27 -3.05
C CYS A 176 11.07 -17.74 -2.89
N ILE A 177 10.11 -17.19 -2.16
CA ILE A 177 10.03 -15.77 -1.82
C ILE A 177 10.15 -15.58 -0.30
N PRO A 178 10.85 -14.54 0.17
CA PRO A 178 11.14 -14.38 1.60
C PRO A 178 9.95 -13.87 2.43
N PHE A 179 8.80 -13.59 1.80
CA PHE A 179 7.60 -13.09 2.46
C PHE A 179 6.33 -13.61 1.77
N ASN A 180 5.22 -13.62 2.51
CA ASN A 180 3.90 -13.95 1.98
C ASN A 180 3.22 -12.68 1.45
N PRO A 181 2.96 -12.54 0.13
CA PRO A 181 2.40 -11.31 -0.43
C PRO A 181 0.99 -11.00 0.08
N GLU A 182 0.21 -12.02 0.46
CA GLU A 182 -1.13 -11.88 1.02
C GLU A 182 -1.10 -11.07 2.33
N GLU A 183 -0.08 -11.28 3.17
CA GLU A 183 0.09 -10.61 4.46
C GLU A 183 0.51 -9.13 4.35
N PHE A 184 0.64 -8.60 3.13
CA PHE A 184 0.97 -7.19 2.87
C PHE A 184 0.01 -6.52 1.88
N SER A 185 -0.92 -7.25 1.29
CA SER A 185 -1.73 -6.74 0.17
C SER A 185 -3.22 -7.08 0.26
N ASP A 186 -3.64 -7.78 1.31
CA ASP A 186 -5.05 -7.93 1.59
C ASP A 186 -5.71 -6.57 1.88
N ILE A 187 -7.04 -6.57 1.92
CA ILE A 187 -7.80 -5.33 2.12
C ILE A 187 -7.55 -4.70 3.51
N ASN A 188 -7.20 -5.50 4.51
CA ASN A 188 -6.99 -5.01 5.88
C ASN A 188 -5.64 -4.31 6.00
N GLU A 189 -4.59 -4.90 5.42
CA GLU A 189 -3.25 -4.33 5.33
C GLU A 189 -3.25 -3.05 4.50
N LEU A 190 -3.97 -3.02 3.38
CA LEU A 190 -4.09 -1.80 2.58
C LEU A 190 -4.87 -0.69 3.31
N ARG A 191 -5.89 -1.03 4.11
CA ARG A 191 -6.59 -0.07 4.97
C ARG A 191 -5.68 0.44 6.09
N ALA A 192 -4.94 -0.45 6.74
CA ALA A 192 -3.98 -0.08 7.77
C ALA A 192 -2.87 0.82 7.21
N LEU A 193 -2.37 0.52 6.02
CA LEU A 193 -1.41 1.36 5.31
C LEU A 193 -2.02 2.74 5.01
N ALA A 194 -3.24 2.78 4.47
CA ALA A 194 -3.93 4.04 4.17
C ALA A 194 -4.18 4.89 5.44
N GLU A 195 -4.41 4.26 6.58
CA GLU A 195 -4.55 4.94 7.87
C GLU A 195 -3.22 5.50 8.39
N LEU A 196 -2.12 4.75 8.21
CA LEU A 196 -0.77 5.16 8.62
C LEU A 196 -0.21 6.33 7.80
N ILE A 197 -0.33 6.26 6.46
CA ILE A 197 0.34 7.21 5.55
C ILE A 197 -0.63 8.25 4.95
N GLY A 198 -1.93 8.06 5.14
CA GLY A 198 -2.97 8.99 4.72
C GLY A 198 -3.05 9.23 3.19
N PRO A 199 -3.85 10.24 2.77
CA PRO A 199 -3.98 10.62 1.36
C PRO A 199 -2.65 11.03 0.72
N TYR A 200 -1.77 11.71 1.45
CA TYR A 200 -0.48 12.18 0.94
C TYR A 200 0.45 11.01 0.62
N GLY A 201 0.61 10.05 1.55
CA GLY A 201 1.44 8.88 1.32
C GLY A 201 0.87 7.94 0.27
N ILE A 202 -0.46 7.77 0.20
CA ILE A 202 -1.10 6.98 -0.86
C ILE A 202 -0.97 7.68 -2.22
N LYS A 203 -1.02 9.02 -2.29
CA LYS A 203 -0.70 9.77 -3.51
C LYS A 203 0.74 9.50 -3.97
N LEU A 204 1.72 9.54 -3.07
CA LEU A 204 3.12 9.21 -3.37
C LEU A 204 3.28 7.77 -3.89
N LEU A 205 2.63 6.81 -3.23
CA LEU A 205 2.61 5.41 -3.69
C LEU A 205 2.02 5.33 -5.10
N ASN A 206 0.85 5.91 -5.32
CA ASN A 206 0.18 5.92 -6.62
C ASN A 206 1.04 6.55 -7.73
N GLU A 207 1.72 7.67 -7.46
CA GLU A 207 2.63 8.29 -8.43
C GLU A 207 3.78 7.33 -8.82
N THR A 208 4.33 6.61 -7.85
CA THR A 208 5.36 5.58 -8.08
C THR A 208 4.82 4.41 -8.91
N LEU A 209 3.60 3.95 -8.62
CA LEU A 209 2.92 2.91 -9.42
C LEU A 209 2.68 3.38 -10.87
N MET A 210 2.22 4.63 -11.05
CA MET A 210 1.97 5.19 -12.38
C MET A 210 3.26 5.38 -13.17
N TRP A 211 4.37 5.71 -12.50
CA TRP A 211 5.69 5.78 -13.13
C TRP A 211 6.12 4.40 -13.67
N HIS A 212 5.93 3.33 -12.91
CA HIS A 212 6.19 1.96 -13.38
C HIS A 212 5.31 1.59 -14.58
N ILE A 213 4.02 1.92 -14.54
CA ILE A 213 3.11 1.69 -15.68
C ILE A 213 3.59 2.46 -16.91
N ALA A 214 3.96 3.73 -16.76
CA ALA A 214 4.43 4.54 -17.87
C ALA A 214 5.67 3.92 -18.54
N ASN A 215 6.61 3.39 -17.75
CA ASN A 215 7.76 2.65 -18.27
C ASN A 215 7.34 1.38 -19.04
N GLN A 216 6.37 0.62 -18.54
CA GLN A 216 5.84 -0.53 -19.29
C GLN A 216 5.20 -0.11 -20.62
N VAL A 217 4.49 1.02 -20.65
CA VAL A 217 3.91 1.59 -21.87
C VAL A 217 5.00 2.00 -22.88
N GLN A 218 6.12 2.55 -22.44
CA GLN A 218 7.24 2.88 -23.34
C GLN A 218 7.82 1.64 -24.01
N GLU A 219 8.01 0.54 -23.27
CA GLU A 219 8.44 -0.72 -23.86
C GLU A 219 7.40 -1.27 -24.85
N LEU A 220 6.11 -1.17 -24.53
CA LEU A 220 5.03 -1.54 -25.45
C LEU A 220 5.07 -0.70 -26.74
N LYS A 221 5.30 0.61 -26.65
CA LYS A 221 5.48 1.48 -27.83
C LYS A 221 6.62 1.00 -28.72
N ARG A 222 7.77 0.60 -28.15
CA ARG A 222 8.90 0.04 -28.94
C ARG A 222 8.52 -1.25 -29.68
N MET A 223 7.79 -2.15 -29.02
CA MET A 223 7.32 -3.40 -29.65
C MET A 223 6.31 -3.15 -30.77
N VAL A 224 5.44 -2.14 -30.62
CA VAL A 224 4.52 -1.70 -31.68
C VAL A 224 5.28 -1.14 -32.87
N LEU A 225 6.30 -0.30 -32.63
CA LEU A 225 7.12 0.27 -33.70
C LEU A 225 7.85 -0.81 -34.50
N MET A 226 8.38 -1.84 -33.83
CA MET A 226 9.04 -2.98 -34.48
C MET A 226 8.10 -3.78 -35.39
N ASN A 227 6.79 -3.79 -35.09
CA ASN A 227 5.78 -4.52 -35.85
C ASN A 227 4.85 -3.59 -36.68
N LYS A 228 5.22 -2.32 -36.89
CA LYS A 228 4.32 -1.26 -37.40
C LYS A 228 3.65 -1.62 -38.73
N GLU A 229 4.39 -2.13 -39.71
CA GLU A 229 3.85 -2.48 -41.04
C GLU A 229 2.89 -3.67 -40.97
N THR A 230 3.27 -4.72 -40.24
CA THR A 230 2.44 -5.91 -40.01
C THR A 230 1.14 -5.52 -39.29
N LEU A 231 1.22 -4.72 -38.23
CA LEU A 231 0.06 -4.24 -37.47
C LEU A 231 -0.85 -3.33 -38.31
N SER A 232 -0.27 -2.51 -39.18
CA SER A 232 -1.05 -1.65 -40.09
C SER A 232 -1.83 -2.49 -41.11
N THR A 233 -1.22 -3.56 -41.61
CA THR A 233 -1.88 -4.51 -42.52
C THR A 233 -2.97 -5.31 -41.81
N LEU A 234 -2.71 -5.78 -40.58
CA LEU A 234 -3.70 -6.45 -39.74
C LEU A 234 -4.90 -5.54 -39.44
N ARG A 235 -4.67 -4.24 -39.24
CA ARG A 235 -5.73 -3.25 -39.00
C ARG A 235 -6.63 -3.04 -40.22
N THR A 236 -6.10 -3.08 -41.44
CA THR A 236 -6.89 -2.83 -42.67
C THR A 236 -7.48 -4.10 -43.27
N SER A 237 -6.91 -5.27 -42.99
CA SER A 237 -7.31 -6.57 -43.55
C SER A 237 -7.99 -7.48 -42.52
N PHE A 238 -8.75 -6.89 -41.58
CA PHE A 238 -9.41 -7.64 -40.50
C PHE A 238 -10.53 -8.57 -40.98
N ASP A 239 -11.04 -8.34 -42.19
CA ASP A 239 -12.10 -9.07 -42.87
C ASP A 239 -11.58 -10.28 -43.67
N LYS A 240 -10.26 -10.48 -43.75
CA LYS A 240 -9.60 -11.55 -44.54
C LYS A 240 -8.86 -12.54 -43.64
N PRO A 241 -9.48 -13.68 -43.27
CA PRO A 241 -8.91 -14.63 -42.32
C PRO A 241 -7.53 -15.19 -42.71
N GLU A 242 -7.33 -15.48 -44.00
CA GLU A 242 -6.06 -16.04 -44.50
C GLU A 242 -4.90 -15.04 -44.36
N VAL A 243 -5.15 -13.77 -44.73
CA VAL A 243 -4.17 -12.68 -44.58
C VAL A 243 -3.90 -12.44 -43.09
N MET A 244 -4.93 -12.46 -42.26
CA MET A 244 -4.79 -12.30 -40.80
C MET A 244 -3.90 -13.38 -40.20
N LYS A 245 -4.10 -14.64 -40.59
CA LYS A 245 -3.31 -15.79 -40.11
C LYS A 245 -1.86 -15.72 -40.57
N GLU A 246 -1.60 -15.28 -41.80
CA GLU A 246 -0.24 -15.12 -42.33
C GLU A 246 0.50 -13.97 -41.64
N GLN A 247 -0.14 -12.80 -41.52
CA GLN A 247 0.46 -11.64 -40.87
C GLN A 247 0.67 -11.87 -39.37
N PHE A 248 -0.21 -12.61 -38.69
CA PHE A 248 -0.02 -12.97 -37.28
C PHE A 248 1.28 -13.77 -37.05
N LYS A 249 1.64 -14.68 -37.96
CA LYS A 249 2.91 -15.44 -37.85
C LYS A 249 4.16 -14.57 -37.97
N ARG A 250 4.03 -13.37 -38.55
CA ARG A 250 5.13 -12.41 -38.72
C ARG A 250 5.30 -11.50 -37.50
N LEU A 251 4.36 -11.51 -36.54
CA LEU A 251 4.47 -10.71 -35.33
C LEU A 251 5.57 -11.23 -34.42
N GLN A 252 6.41 -10.32 -33.94
CA GLN A 252 7.50 -10.60 -33.01
C GLN A 252 7.13 -10.14 -31.60
N GLN A 253 7.64 -10.83 -30.58
CA GLN A 253 7.48 -10.47 -29.16
C GLN A 253 6.03 -10.46 -28.64
N VAL A 254 5.15 -11.30 -29.22
CA VAL A 254 3.75 -11.45 -28.80
C VAL A 254 3.63 -11.76 -27.29
N ASP A 255 4.46 -12.66 -26.76
CA ASP A 255 4.42 -13.04 -25.34
C ASP A 255 4.81 -11.89 -24.42
N ASN A 256 5.81 -11.10 -24.82
CA ASN A 256 6.25 -9.94 -24.04
C ASN A 256 5.18 -8.85 -24.00
N VAL A 257 4.43 -8.64 -25.10
CA VAL A 257 3.29 -7.70 -25.11
C VAL A 257 2.24 -8.13 -24.12
N LEU A 258 1.85 -9.41 -24.14
CA LEU A 258 0.87 -9.96 -23.20
C LEU A 258 1.36 -9.86 -21.75
N GLN A 259 2.60 -10.27 -21.48
CA GLN A 259 3.20 -10.18 -20.14
C GLN A 259 3.20 -8.75 -19.61
N ARG A 260 3.63 -7.77 -20.40
CA ARG A 260 3.66 -6.36 -19.97
C ARG A 260 2.26 -5.78 -19.77
N MET A 261 1.30 -6.13 -20.62
CA MET A 261 -0.11 -5.74 -20.42
C MET A 261 -0.69 -6.35 -19.15
N THR A 262 -0.34 -7.60 -18.83
CA THR A 262 -0.71 -8.23 -17.55
C THR A 262 -0.09 -7.49 -16.37
N ILE A 263 1.20 -7.13 -16.42
CA ILE A 263 1.86 -6.35 -15.37
C ILE A 263 1.14 -5.01 -15.16
N ILE A 264 0.80 -4.28 -16.23
CA ILE A 264 0.04 -3.03 -16.14
C ILE A 264 -1.32 -3.27 -15.46
N GLY A 265 -2.08 -4.28 -15.91
CA GLY A 265 -3.39 -4.60 -15.33
C GLY A 265 -3.29 -4.96 -13.85
N VAL A 266 -2.23 -5.67 -13.45
CA VAL A 266 -1.98 -6.06 -12.07
C VAL A 266 -1.62 -4.85 -11.19
N ILE A 267 -0.74 -3.96 -11.65
CA ILE A 267 -0.40 -2.72 -10.92
C ILE A 267 -1.65 -1.84 -10.76
N LEU A 268 -2.48 -1.74 -11.81
CA LEU A 268 -3.75 -1.01 -11.73
C LEU A 268 -4.75 -1.66 -10.78
N SER A 269 -4.75 -2.99 -10.67
CA SER A 269 -5.63 -3.72 -9.74
C SER A 269 -5.22 -3.56 -8.27
N PHE A 270 -3.92 -3.40 -8.02
CA PHE A 270 -3.39 -3.10 -6.68
C PHE A 270 -3.87 -1.74 -6.16
N ARG A 271 -4.10 -0.78 -7.07
CA ARG A 271 -4.71 0.51 -6.72
C ARG A 271 -6.17 0.29 -6.35
N HIS A 272 -6.40 0.07 -5.07
CA HIS A 272 -7.68 -0.38 -4.56
C HIS A 272 -8.35 0.61 -3.60
N GLU A 273 -9.65 0.39 -3.38
CA GLU A 273 -10.63 1.18 -2.61
C GLU A 273 -10.30 1.39 -1.13
N ALA A 274 -9.18 0.86 -0.63
CA ALA A 274 -8.80 0.93 0.78
C ALA A 274 -8.71 2.37 1.28
N LEU A 275 -8.19 3.30 0.46
CA LEU A 275 -8.17 4.73 0.83
C LEU A 275 -9.59 5.30 0.95
N LEU A 276 -10.48 4.98 0.01
CA LEU A 276 -11.86 5.48 0.04
C LEU A 276 -12.61 4.96 1.26
N ASP A 277 -12.42 3.69 1.63
CA ASP A 277 -12.99 3.11 2.83
C ASP A 277 -12.51 3.82 4.10
N THR A 278 -11.19 4.02 4.23
CA THR A 278 -10.59 4.69 5.39
C THR A 278 -11.04 6.15 5.48
N LEU A 279 -11.05 6.89 4.37
CA LEU A 279 -11.50 8.28 4.34
C LEU A 279 -13.02 8.41 4.54
N GLY A 280 -13.80 7.47 4.03
CA GLY A 280 -15.26 7.43 4.25
C GLY A 280 -15.62 7.31 5.73
N GLN A 281 -14.80 6.59 6.51
CA GLN A 281 -14.97 6.49 7.97
C GLN A 281 -14.43 7.72 8.71
N ARG A 282 -13.25 8.23 8.32
CA ARG A 282 -12.56 9.32 9.04
C ARG A 282 -13.12 10.71 8.73
N ILE A 283 -13.49 10.99 7.47
CA ILE A 283 -13.94 12.31 6.98
C ILE A 283 -15.17 12.19 6.06
N PRO A 284 -16.29 11.61 6.53
CA PRO A 284 -17.47 11.30 5.70
C PRO A 284 -18.05 12.53 4.98
N PHE A 285 -18.07 13.70 5.63
CA PHE A 285 -18.62 14.94 5.08
C PHE A 285 -17.82 15.47 3.88
N LEU A 286 -16.49 15.36 3.95
CA LEU A 286 -15.62 15.78 2.84
C LEU A 286 -15.76 14.80 1.67
N VAL A 287 -15.72 13.50 1.94
CA VAL A 287 -15.88 12.47 0.89
C VAL A 287 -17.24 12.59 0.19
N SER A 288 -18.31 12.82 0.94
CA SER A 288 -19.64 13.04 0.37
C SER A 288 -19.70 14.29 -0.52
N SER A 289 -19.05 15.37 -0.10
CA SER A 289 -19.00 16.62 -0.87
C SER A 289 -18.19 16.46 -2.17
N VAL A 290 -17.04 15.77 -2.10
CA VAL A 290 -16.21 15.48 -3.27
C VAL A 290 -16.96 14.57 -4.24
N LYS A 291 -17.67 13.56 -3.74
CA LYS A 291 -18.47 12.65 -4.55
C LYS A 291 -19.61 13.37 -5.27
N ASP A 292 -20.38 14.20 -4.55
CA ASP A 292 -21.45 15.00 -5.13
C ASP A 292 -20.91 15.93 -6.24
N PHE A 293 -19.78 16.58 -5.98
CA PHE A 293 -19.13 17.45 -6.94
C PHE A 293 -18.61 16.71 -8.19
N GLN A 294 -18.13 15.47 -8.02
CA GLN A 294 -17.71 14.61 -9.13
C GLN A 294 -18.89 14.17 -10.01
N GLU A 295 -20.04 13.85 -9.41
CA GLU A 295 -21.23 13.35 -10.10
C GLU A 295 -21.99 14.45 -10.84
N HIS A 296 -22.06 15.66 -10.27
CA HIS A 296 -22.92 16.74 -10.75
C HIS A 296 -22.19 17.87 -11.49
N LEU A 297 -20.97 17.65 -11.98
CA LEU A 297 -20.13 18.70 -12.58
C LEU A 297 -20.75 19.30 -13.87
N PRO A 298 -21.22 20.56 -13.86
CA PRO A 298 -21.82 21.17 -15.03
C PRO A 298 -20.74 21.56 -16.06
N GLY A 299 -20.81 20.99 -17.27
CA GLY A 299 -19.86 21.29 -18.35
C GLY A 299 -18.62 20.38 -18.41
N GLY A 300 -18.54 19.33 -17.57
CA GLY A 300 -17.39 18.43 -17.50
C GLY A 300 -16.18 19.04 -16.77
N ASP A 301 -15.01 18.37 -16.84
CA ASP A 301 -13.80 18.77 -16.13
C ASP A 301 -12.68 19.21 -17.11
N PRO A 302 -12.74 20.44 -17.66
CA PRO A 302 -11.76 20.90 -18.65
C PRO A 302 -10.34 21.05 -18.09
N ILE A 303 -10.20 21.30 -16.78
CA ILE A 303 -8.91 21.53 -16.10
C ILE A 303 -8.42 20.25 -15.39
N LYS A 304 -9.21 19.17 -15.36
CA LYS A 304 -8.91 17.89 -14.68
C LYS A 304 -8.74 18.00 -13.16
N VAL A 305 -9.17 19.11 -12.56
CA VAL A 305 -9.00 19.40 -11.13
C VAL A 305 -9.95 18.54 -10.30
N VAL A 306 -11.17 18.33 -10.80
CA VAL A 306 -12.17 17.52 -10.11
C VAL A 306 -11.78 16.05 -10.12
N ALA A 307 -11.24 15.58 -11.25
CA ALA A 307 -10.69 14.25 -11.36
C ALA A 307 -9.49 14.03 -10.42
N GLU A 308 -8.59 15.02 -10.28
CA GLU A 308 -7.45 14.94 -9.36
C GLU A 308 -7.92 14.90 -7.89
N MET A 309 -8.86 15.77 -7.52
CA MET A 309 -9.45 15.79 -6.18
C MET A 309 -10.17 14.48 -5.86
N ALA A 310 -10.99 13.97 -6.77
CA ALA A 310 -11.68 12.70 -6.62
C ALA A 310 -10.69 11.54 -6.48
N SER A 311 -9.64 11.50 -7.32
CA SER A 311 -8.60 10.48 -7.23
C SER A 311 -7.81 10.56 -5.92
N ALA A 312 -7.55 11.76 -5.39
CA ALA A 312 -6.89 11.95 -4.09
C ALA A 312 -7.76 11.48 -2.91
N ALA A 313 -9.09 11.51 -3.06
CA ALA A 313 -10.04 10.93 -2.12
C ALA A 313 -10.25 9.42 -2.31
N GLY A 314 -9.56 8.79 -3.29
CA GLY A 314 -9.72 7.37 -3.61
C GLY A 314 -10.98 7.05 -4.43
N LEU A 315 -11.69 8.04 -4.96
CA LEU A 315 -12.87 7.82 -5.81
C LEU A 315 -12.45 7.33 -7.21
N PRO A 316 -13.21 6.41 -7.82
CA PRO A 316 -12.93 5.94 -9.16
C PRO A 316 -13.17 7.06 -10.19
N CYS A 317 -12.20 7.25 -11.08
CA CYS A 317 -12.27 8.22 -12.18
C CYS A 317 -12.31 7.49 -13.53
N LYS A 318 -13.15 7.95 -14.47
CA LYS A 318 -13.21 7.39 -15.85
C LYS A 318 -11.87 7.50 -16.58
N VAL A 319 -11.19 8.63 -16.39
CA VAL A 319 -9.83 8.88 -16.86
C VAL A 319 -9.01 9.21 -15.64
N ASP A 320 -8.00 8.41 -15.39
CA ASP A 320 -7.12 8.58 -14.25
C ASP A 320 -6.16 9.76 -14.49
N PRO A 321 -6.24 10.84 -13.69
CA PRO A 321 -5.40 12.03 -13.85
C PRO A 321 -3.92 11.73 -13.62
N THR A 322 -3.59 10.86 -12.66
CA THR A 322 -2.21 10.54 -12.29
C THR A 322 -1.54 9.73 -13.38
N LEU A 323 -2.21 8.69 -13.92
CA LEU A 323 -1.71 7.93 -15.07
C LEU A 323 -1.56 8.83 -16.29
N ALA A 324 -2.56 9.68 -16.57
CA ALA A 324 -2.50 10.58 -17.71
C ALA A 324 -1.33 11.57 -17.58
N SER A 325 -0.99 12.01 -16.37
CA SER A 325 0.18 12.86 -16.11
C SER A 325 1.49 12.09 -16.33
N ALA A 326 1.61 10.88 -15.77
CA ALA A 326 2.79 10.03 -15.91
C ALA A 326 3.08 9.63 -17.38
N LEU A 327 2.04 9.39 -18.19
CA LEU A 327 2.22 9.09 -19.61
C LEU A 327 2.64 10.33 -20.42
N ARG A 328 2.17 11.52 -20.02
CA ARG A 328 2.57 12.79 -20.66
C ARG A 328 4.01 13.16 -20.36
N SER A 329 4.49 12.94 -19.13
CA SER A 329 5.86 13.29 -18.75
C SER A 329 6.92 12.48 -19.49
N GLN A 330 6.57 11.31 -20.02
CA GLN A 330 7.46 10.47 -20.82
C GLN A 330 7.26 10.63 -22.34
N LYS A 331 6.51 11.64 -22.78
CA LYS A 331 6.28 11.90 -24.22
C LYS A 331 7.53 12.56 -24.84
N PRO A 332 8.09 12.04 -25.94
CA PRO A 332 9.15 12.73 -26.69
C PRO A 332 8.59 14.00 -27.36
N GLU A 333 9.43 15.04 -27.54
CA GLU A 333 9.02 16.35 -28.07
C GLU A 333 8.43 16.32 -29.50
N VAL A 334 8.64 15.23 -30.24
CA VAL A 334 8.16 15.08 -31.63
C VAL A 334 6.87 14.26 -31.64
N ASP A 335 5.76 14.90 -31.99
CA ASP A 335 4.39 14.37 -31.94
C ASP A 335 4.00 13.44 -33.11
N ASP A 336 4.93 13.19 -34.04
CA ASP A 336 4.57 12.62 -35.33
C ASP A 336 4.31 11.11 -35.25
N GLY A 337 3.03 10.74 -35.16
CA GLY A 337 2.54 9.36 -35.22
C GLY A 337 2.18 8.70 -33.88
N GLU A 338 2.16 9.42 -32.75
CA GLU A 338 1.79 8.83 -31.45
C GLU A 338 0.37 8.24 -31.43
N HIS A 339 -0.59 8.93 -32.05
CA HIS A 339 -1.96 8.43 -32.14
C HIS A 339 -2.05 7.11 -32.92
N LEU A 340 -1.25 6.98 -33.98
CA LEU A 340 -1.17 5.73 -34.75
C LEU A 340 -0.57 4.62 -33.91
N ILE A 341 0.50 4.88 -33.15
CA ILE A 341 1.12 3.89 -32.25
C ILE A 341 0.11 3.41 -31.21
N ALA A 342 -0.66 4.31 -30.60
CA ALA A 342 -1.71 3.93 -29.65
C ALA A 342 -2.80 3.06 -30.31
N CYS A 343 -3.24 3.40 -31.51
CA CYS A 343 -4.18 2.56 -32.27
C CYS A 343 -3.61 1.17 -32.58
N LEU A 344 -2.34 1.10 -33.02
CA LEU A 344 -1.70 -0.16 -33.35
C LEU A 344 -1.40 -1.02 -32.11
N LEU A 345 -1.17 -0.40 -30.95
CA LEU A 345 -1.08 -1.12 -29.67
C LEU A 345 -2.37 -1.89 -29.37
N MET A 346 -3.54 -1.25 -29.57
CA MET A 346 -4.84 -1.92 -29.38
C MET A 346 -5.01 -3.11 -30.32
N VAL A 347 -4.60 -2.95 -31.59
CA VAL A 347 -4.62 -4.05 -32.57
C VAL A 347 -3.69 -5.18 -32.13
N PHE A 348 -2.48 -4.84 -31.68
CA PHE A 348 -1.48 -5.82 -31.25
C PHE A 348 -1.99 -6.64 -30.07
N VAL A 349 -2.57 -5.99 -29.05
CA VAL A 349 -3.17 -6.72 -27.92
C VAL A 349 -4.32 -7.60 -28.40
N ALA A 350 -5.25 -7.07 -29.20
CA ALA A 350 -6.42 -7.82 -29.67
C ALA A 350 -6.07 -9.11 -30.42
N VAL A 351 -5.12 -9.05 -31.36
CA VAL A 351 -4.69 -10.25 -32.11
C VAL A 351 -3.87 -11.22 -31.27
N SER A 352 -3.29 -10.76 -30.15
CA SER A 352 -2.44 -11.57 -29.27
C SER A 352 -3.23 -12.35 -28.22
N ILE A 353 -4.42 -11.87 -27.81
CA ILE A 353 -5.26 -12.52 -26.78
C ILE A 353 -5.51 -14.02 -27.04
N PRO A 354 -5.83 -14.49 -28.27
CA PRO A 354 -6.06 -15.91 -28.53
C PRO A 354 -4.86 -16.81 -28.19
N LYS A 355 -3.64 -16.27 -28.10
CA LYS A 355 -2.46 -17.01 -27.68
C LYS A 355 -2.53 -17.44 -26.21
N LEU A 356 -3.22 -16.67 -25.36
CA LEU A 356 -3.43 -17.00 -23.95
C LEU A 356 -4.22 -18.31 -23.77
N ALA A 357 -5.13 -18.63 -24.70
CA ALA A 357 -5.91 -19.87 -24.64
C ALA A 357 -5.07 -21.14 -24.85
N ARG A 358 -3.84 -21.00 -25.37
CA ARG A 358 -2.89 -22.10 -25.56
C ARG A 358 -1.87 -22.21 -24.43
N ASN A 359 -1.89 -21.29 -23.47
CA ASN A 359 -0.92 -21.27 -22.39
C ASN A 359 -1.40 -22.22 -21.27
N GLU A 360 -0.56 -23.17 -20.87
CA GLU A 360 -0.91 -24.18 -19.85
C GLU A 360 -1.08 -23.59 -18.44
N ASN A 361 -0.55 -22.37 -18.22
CA ASN A 361 -0.85 -21.54 -17.06
C ASN A 361 -1.84 -20.43 -17.47
N PRO A 362 -3.16 -20.67 -17.45
CA PRO A 362 -4.08 -19.56 -17.41
C PRO A 362 -3.81 -18.79 -16.11
N PHE A 363 -3.47 -17.50 -16.20
CA PHE A 363 -3.36 -16.58 -15.06
C PHE A 363 -4.67 -16.46 -14.23
N ILE A 364 -5.68 -17.27 -14.53
CA ILE A 364 -6.90 -17.50 -13.77
C ILE A 364 -6.62 -18.67 -12.82
N ALA A 365 -6.03 -18.37 -11.66
CA ALA A 365 -6.09 -19.29 -10.53
C ALA A 365 -7.54 -19.30 -10.01
N LEU A 366 -8.37 -20.20 -10.53
CA LEU A 366 -9.53 -20.65 -9.77
C LEU A 366 -8.96 -21.34 -8.53
N PRO A 367 -9.30 -20.92 -7.30
CA PRO A 367 -8.84 -21.62 -6.12
C PRO A 367 -9.40 -23.04 -6.19
N SER A 368 -8.53 -24.00 -6.48
CA SER A 368 -8.77 -25.41 -6.21
C SER A 368 -8.77 -25.59 -4.70
N ARG A 369 -9.85 -25.18 -4.03
CA ARG A 369 -10.21 -25.84 -2.77
C ARG A 369 -10.49 -27.29 -3.15
N PRO A 370 -9.72 -28.28 -2.67
CA PRO A 370 -10.21 -29.65 -2.74
C PRO A 370 -11.53 -29.66 -1.98
N MET A 371 -12.62 -29.94 -2.70
CA MET A 371 -13.87 -30.33 -2.05
C MET A 371 -13.51 -31.47 -1.08
N PRO A 372 -13.90 -31.41 0.20
CA PRO A 372 -13.71 -32.54 1.10
C PRO A 372 -14.56 -33.69 0.56
N THR A 373 -13.90 -34.66 -0.09
CA THR A 373 -14.47 -35.97 -0.42
C THR A 373 -14.61 -36.75 0.88
N THR A 374 -15.61 -36.40 1.67
CA THR A 374 -16.14 -37.29 2.70
C THR A 374 -17.43 -37.90 2.17
N PRO A 375 -17.46 -39.21 1.83
CA PRO A 375 -18.71 -39.91 1.64
C PRO A 375 -19.29 -40.16 3.03
N THR A 376 -20.05 -39.20 3.56
CA THR A 376 -20.95 -39.49 4.67
C THR A 376 -22.13 -40.28 4.12
N ALA A 377 -21.96 -41.60 4.15
CA ALA A 377 -23.04 -42.55 3.98
C ALA A 377 -24.10 -42.27 5.06
N TRP A 378 -25.26 -41.82 4.59
CA TRP A 378 -26.48 -41.79 5.38
C TRP A 378 -26.91 -43.23 5.63
N HIS A 379 -26.65 -43.74 6.84
CA HIS A 379 -27.35 -44.90 7.38
C HIS A 379 -28.22 -44.43 8.55
N TRP A 380 -29.53 -44.39 8.30
CA TRP A 380 -30.56 -44.50 9.33
C TRP A 380 -30.59 -45.95 9.83
N PRO A 381 -30.87 -46.16 11.13
CA PRO A 381 -32.26 -46.34 11.56
C PRO A 381 -32.86 -45.15 12.30
#